data_AF-A0A401U4R9-F1
#
_entry.id   AF-A0A401U4R9-F1
#
_cell.length_a   1.000
_cell.length_b   1.000
_cell.length_c   1.000
_cell.angle_alpha   90.00
_cell.angle_beta   90.00
_cell.angle_gamma   90.00
#
_symmetry.space_group_name_H-M   'P 1'
#
loop_
_entity.id
_entity.type
_entity.pdbx_description
1 polymer ?
#
loop_
_entity_poly.entity_id
_entity_poly.type
_entity_poly.pdbx_seq_one_letter_code
_entity_poly.pdbx_strand_id
1 'polypeptide(L)'
;MRNLRTKTFLLLAPLFFIILSCNDEGAKQGTITFSYTNNSAGNARVQETASKILVSIKNSGGELIKDKEEISLYSISGEYISEPLVLGVGNYTLEEFIVLDASNQVLYVAPKSGSSLAYLVNTPLAIDFIVQTDQVTNLSPEVISAEGFAGVDFGYTTFGFNVVETFSFLSSAMIYNEVAKTFDLTDHTLTVIGEETDTLFTGDKQNNTTLTTIRDGYSGYRVVVKKEGFETSIADFTSAELKNYKNTPLTTLLFTSTVNNAILLDGINDYVDLGNIYDDLILPVTISVWVNLDASSNGNIAIFDSQDNLNVYNGITLTMSQQHMGITYGDGLGGNNSAFRRAKSAPIDDTRGQWVNLTAIIRGATDMDLFLNGVNKGGAYEGSSNNPMNSNSPSEVAKIGSWFSNDITYYFKGQLDELRIWNRALSAVEVADIYTKKISASHPGLIGHWSFNETQGNVVLDQSTNGFNGVINGDAQRVTSGIPALN
;
A
#
# COMPACT_ATOMS: atom_id res chain seq x y z
N MET A 1 -39.30 26.99 64.60
CA MET A 1 -39.91 26.10 63.58
C MET A 1 -39.08 24.82 63.52
N ARG A 2 -39.73 23.66 63.71
CA ARG A 2 -39.40 22.25 63.35
C ARG A 2 -37.93 21.92 63.00
N ASN A 3 -37.28 20.83 63.45
CA ASN A 3 -37.70 19.61 64.13
C ASN A 3 -36.42 18.83 64.57
N LEU A 4 -36.49 18.24 65.78
CA LEU A 4 -36.07 16.89 66.19
C LEU A 4 -34.83 16.22 65.54
N ARG A 5 -33.78 15.88 66.34
CA ARG A 5 -33.51 14.53 66.93
C ARG A 5 -32.90 13.53 65.89
N THR A 6 -31.93 12.64 66.13
CA THR A 6 -31.17 12.12 67.27
C THR A 6 -29.97 11.32 66.68
N LYS A 7 -28.91 11.13 67.47
CA LYS A 7 -27.79 10.18 67.38
C LYS A 7 -28.12 8.84 66.66
N THR A 8 -27.11 8.14 66.12
CA THR A 8 -26.80 6.71 66.45
C THR A 8 -25.54 6.19 65.70
N PHE A 9 -24.67 5.51 66.46
CA PHE A 9 -23.56 4.63 66.08
C PHE A 9 -24.02 3.47 65.17
N LEU A 10 -23.23 3.00 64.20
CA LEU A 10 -23.41 1.64 63.67
C LEU A 10 -22.08 0.94 63.38
N LEU A 11 -21.93 -0.21 64.03
CA LEU A 11 -20.96 -1.28 63.80
C LEU A 11 -21.58 -2.32 62.84
N LEU A 12 -20.72 -3.06 62.12
CA LEU A 12 -20.92 -4.36 61.45
C LEU A 12 -21.86 -4.46 60.21
N ALA A 13 -21.33 -4.98 59.10
CA ALA A 13 -21.59 -6.34 58.59
C ALA A 13 -20.84 -6.61 57.24
N PRO A 14 -20.35 -7.84 56.99
CA PRO A 14 -19.76 -8.23 55.71
C PRO A 14 -20.86 -8.49 54.67
N LEU A 15 -20.64 -8.02 53.45
CA LEU A 15 -21.60 -8.12 52.35
C LEU A 15 -21.55 -9.53 51.74
N PHE A 16 -22.58 -10.31 52.05
CA PHE A 16 -22.91 -11.59 51.42
C PHE A 16 -23.34 -11.30 49.97
N PHE A 17 -22.56 -11.72 48.97
CA PHE A 17 -23.01 -11.72 47.58
C PHE A 17 -23.76 -13.02 47.30
N ILE A 18 -25.06 -12.87 47.09
CA ILE A 18 -26.01 -13.90 46.69
C ILE A 18 -25.67 -14.33 45.27
N ILE A 19 -25.29 -15.59 45.07
CA ILE A 19 -25.12 -16.19 43.75
C ILE A 19 -26.53 -16.46 43.22
N LEU A 20 -26.95 -15.69 42.21
CA LEU A 20 -28.10 -16.01 41.39
C LEU A 20 -27.82 -17.29 40.61
N SER A 21 -28.65 -18.30 40.89
CA SER A 21 -28.83 -19.50 40.08
C SER A 21 -29.17 -19.12 38.64
N CYS A 22 -28.20 -19.28 37.74
CA CYS A 22 -28.45 -19.44 36.32
C CYS A 22 -28.17 -20.91 35.98
N ASN A 23 -29.20 -21.61 35.50
CA ASN A 23 -29.06 -22.93 34.89
C ASN A 23 -28.30 -22.76 33.56
N ASP A 24 -26.98 -22.85 33.62
CA ASP A 24 -26.19 -23.39 32.52
C ASP A 24 -25.65 -24.73 33.04
N GLU A 25 -25.89 -25.83 32.33
CA GLU A 25 -25.05 -27.02 32.48
C GLU A 25 -23.64 -26.64 31.99
N GLY A 26 -22.89 -25.94 32.85
CA GLY A 26 -21.50 -25.61 32.62
C GLY A 26 -20.75 -26.90 32.35
N ALA A 27 -19.96 -26.92 31.27
CA ALA A 27 -19.12 -28.06 30.94
C ALA A 27 -18.40 -28.51 32.22
N LYS A 28 -18.62 -29.77 32.63
CA LYS A 28 -18.06 -30.29 33.87
C LYS A 28 -16.54 -30.15 33.83
N GLN A 29 -15.97 -29.51 34.84
CA GLN A 29 -14.54 -29.27 34.97
C GLN A 29 -13.97 -30.09 36.12
N GLY A 30 -12.69 -30.43 36.01
CA GLY A 30 -11.89 -31.01 37.08
C GLY A 30 -10.54 -30.32 37.15
N THR A 31 -9.73 -30.70 38.13
CA THR A 31 -8.44 -30.04 38.38
C THR A 31 -7.31 -31.05 38.29
N ILE A 32 -6.19 -30.66 37.68
CA ILE A 32 -4.93 -31.40 37.68
C ILE A 32 -3.86 -30.59 38.43
N THR A 33 -3.11 -31.24 39.29
CA THR A 33 -1.86 -30.72 39.86
C THR A 33 -0.70 -31.61 39.40
N PHE A 34 0.47 -31.00 39.27
CA PHE A 34 1.69 -31.73 39.00
C PHE A 34 2.63 -31.65 40.20
N SER A 35 3.31 -32.75 40.52
CA SER A 35 4.35 -32.72 41.54
C SER A 35 5.62 -33.45 41.11
N TYR A 36 6.74 -33.09 41.71
CA TYR A 36 7.95 -33.89 41.61
C TYR A 36 8.76 -33.75 42.91
N THR A 37 9.53 -34.79 43.22
CA THR A 37 10.42 -34.80 44.39
C THR A 37 11.86 -34.70 43.93
N ASN A 38 12.63 -33.82 44.58
CA ASN A 38 14.07 -33.76 44.37
C ASN A 38 14.78 -34.51 45.49
N ASN A 39 15.23 -35.74 45.20
CA ASN A 39 15.95 -36.59 46.14
C ASN A 39 17.47 -36.31 46.18
N SER A 40 17.93 -35.11 45.80
CA SER A 40 19.34 -34.72 45.91
C SER A 40 19.73 -34.38 47.36
N ALA A 41 19.67 -35.36 48.26
CA ALA A 41 20.31 -35.33 49.56
C ALA A 41 21.80 -35.68 49.39
N GLY A 42 22.61 -34.77 48.85
CA GLY A 42 24.04 -35.03 48.67
C GLY A 42 24.82 -33.89 48.03
N ASN A 43 25.55 -33.16 48.89
CA ASN A 43 26.61 -32.18 48.60
C ASN A 43 26.17 -30.74 48.26
N ALA A 44 26.75 -29.83 49.06
CA ALA A 44 26.52 -28.39 49.08
C ALA A 44 27.03 -27.69 47.80
N ARG A 45 26.24 -27.75 46.74
CA ARG A 45 26.22 -26.72 45.68
C ARG A 45 24.88 -26.00 45.77
N VAL A 46 24.88 -24.72 45.39
CA VAL A 46 23.71 -23.83 45.42
C VAL A 46 22.50 -24.59 44.88
N GLN A 47 21.54 -24.88 45.74
CA GLN A 47 20.35 -25.64 45.38
C GLN A 47 19.50 -24.71 44.50
N GLU A 48 19.58 -24.87 43.18
CA GLU A 48 18.74 -24.12 42.26
C GLU A 48 17.28 -24.46 42.56
N THR A 49 16.54 -23.46 43.02
CA THR A 49 15.16 -23.64 43.45
C THR A 49 14.25 -23.57 42.24
N ALA A 50 13.65 -24.70 41.86
CA ALA A 50 12.60 -24.71 40.87
C ALA A 50 11.46 -23.76 41.28
N SER A 51 10.95 -22.99 40.32
CA SER A 51 9.87 -22.03 40.56
C SER A 51 8.66 -22.26 39.66
N LYS A 52 8.83 -23.02 38.56
CA LYS A 52 7.75 -23.27 37.59
C LYS A 52 8.00 -24.49 36.73
N ILE A 53 6.95 -24.95 36.07
CA ILE A 53 6.99 -26.00 35.05
C ILE A 53 6.41 -25.50 33.73
N LEU A 54 6.82 -26.14 32.63
CA LEU A 54 6.12 -26.10 31.34
C LEU A 54 5.52 -27.47 31.08
N VAL A 55 4.22 -27.48 30.73
CA VAL A 55 3.49 -28.71 30.40
C VAL A 55 2.80 -28.61 29.04
N SER A 56 2.88 -29.68 28.26
CA SER A 56 2.11 -29.83 27.01
C SER A 56 1.15 -31.00 27.15
N ILE A 57 -0.14 -30.79 26.89
CA ILE A 57 -1.21 -31.76 27.15
C ILE A 57 -2.06 -31.94 25.90
N LYS A 58 -2.29 -33.19 25.50
CA LYS A 58 -3.24 -33.56 24.46
C LYS A 58 -4.53 -34.13 25.04
N ASN A 59 -5.64 -33.94 24.34
CA ASN A 59 -6.89 -34.66 24.60
C ASN A 59 -6.87 -36.06 23.94
N SER A 60 -7.90 -36.87 24.20
CA SER A 60 -8.06 -38.20 23.61
C SER A 60 -8.17 -38.23 22.07
N GLY A 61 -8.48 -37.09 21.45
CA GLY A 61 -8.47 -36.93 20.00
C GLY A 61 -7.08 -36.66 19.41
N GLY A 62 -6.05 -36.53 20.26
CA GLY A 62 -4.68 -36.20 19.86
C GLY A 62 -4.43 -34.71 19.62
N GLU A 63 -5.43 -33.85 19.88
CA GLU A 63 -5.30 -32.40 19.76
C GLU A 63 -4.57 -31.83 20.98
N LEU A 64 -3.61 -30.94 20.74
CA LEU A 64 -2.86 -30.23 21.77
C LEU A 64 -3.72 -29.13 22.38
N ILE A 65 -4.17 -29.33 23.62
CA ILE A 65 -5.06 -28.40 24.33
C ILE A 65 -4.31 -27.42 25.23
N LYS A 66 -3.06 -27.76 25.59
CA LYS A 66 -2.11 -26.91 26.30
C LYS A 66 -0.76 -27.14 25.65
N ASP A 67 -0.11 -26.07 25.23
CA ASP A 67 1.21 -26.11 24.60
C ASP A 67 2.18 -25.31 25.46
N LYS A 68 3.13 -25.99 26.09
CA LYS A 68 4.13 -25.41 27.02
C LYS A 68 3.50 -24.42 28.00
N GLU A 69 2.36 -24.79 28.59
CA GLU A 69 1.69 -23.99 29.60
C GLU A 69 2.62 -23.81 30.79
N GLU A 70 2.91 -22.56 31.14
CA GLU A 70 3.70 -22.22 32.32
C GLU A 70 2.82 -22.27 33.58
N ILE A 71 3.25 -23.04 34.58
CA ILE A 71 2.54 -23.20 35.85
C ILE A 71 3.52 -22.99 37.00
N SER A 72 3.17 -22.10 37.94
CA SER A 72 3.99 -21.84 39.13
C SER A 72 4.13 -23.09 39.99
N LEU A 73 5.31 -23.28 40.60
CA LEU A 73 5.57 -24.33 41.59
C LEU A 73 5.71 -23.74 42.99
N TYR A 74 5.22 -24.48 43.97
CA TYR A 74 5.42 -24.25 45.39
C TYR A 74 6.21 -25.41 46.00
N SER A 75 7.22 -25.10 46.81
CA SER A 75 7.97 -26.10 47.58
C SER A 75 7.34 -26.30 48.96
N ILE A 76 6.92 -27.52 49.28
CA ILE A 76 6.39 -27.92 50.59
C ILE A 76 7.17 -29.15 51.06
N SER A 77 7.96 -28.99 52.13
CA SER A 77 8.71 -30.09 52.78
C SER A 77 9.59 -30.95 51.84
N GLY A 78 10.13 -30.36 50.77
CA GLY A 78 11.01 -31.05 49.80
C GLY A 78 10.29 -31.63 48.58
N GLU A 79 8.96 -31.52 48.51
CA GLU A 79 8.17 -31.78 47.32
C GLU A 79 7.80 -30.46 46.64
N TYR A 80 7.89 -30.42 45.30
CA TYR A 80 7.43 -29.29 44.50
C TYR A 80 6.07 -29.63 43.90
N ILE A 81 5.09 -28.75 44.10
CA ILE A 81 3.69 -28.93 43.66
C ILE A 81 3.25 -27.70 42.85
N SER A 82 2.59 -27.93 41.72
CA SER A 82 2.12 -26.86 40.85
C SER A 82 0.88 -26.15 41.37
N GLU A 83 0.65 -24.93 40.88
CA GLU A 83 -0.70 -24.37 40.88
C GLU A 83 -1.69 -25.34 40.20
N PRO A 84 -2.94 -25.43 40.70
CA PRO A 84 -3.92 -26.30 40.07
C PRO A 84 -4.33 -25.78 38.70
N LEU A 85 -4.27 -26.64 37.68
CA LEU A 85 -4.73 -26.35 36.33
C LEU A 85 -6.14 -26.93 36.12
N VAL A 86 -7.06 -26.10 35.64
CA VAL A 86 -8.45 -26.51 35.38
C VAL A 86 -8.57 -27.02 33.95
N LEU A 87 -9.13 -28.23 33.79
CA LEU A 87 -9.40 -28.87 32.50
C LEU A 87 -10.84 -29.39 32.45
N GLY A 88 -11.35 -29.61 31.24
CA GLY A 88 -12.61 -30.33 31.05
C GLY A 88 -12.51 -31.77 31.55
N VAL A 89 -13.64 -32.40 31.86
CA VAL A 89 -13.67 -33.84 32.18
C VAL A 89 -13.33 -34.65 30.94
N GLY A 90 -12.36 -35.55 31.05
CA GLY A 90 -11.89 -36.34 29.91
C GLY A 90 -10.59 -37.09 30.17
N ASN A 91 -10.14 -37.79 29.13
CA ASN A 91 -8.84 -38.46 29.10
C ASN A 91 -7.84 -37.57 28.37
N TYR A 92 -6.65 -37.48 28.93
CA TYR A 92 -5.57 -36.61 28.48
C TYR A 92 -4.24 -37.34 28.51
N THR A 93 -3.28 -36.78 27.77
CA THR A 93 -1.91 -37.29 27.70
C THR A 93 -0.95 -36.13 27.93
N LEU A 94 -0.07 -36.26 28.92
CA LEU A 94 1.03 -35.33 29.17
C LEU A 94 2.19 -35.66 28.21
N GLU A 95 2.55 -34.71 27.36
CA GLU A 95 3.53 -34.87 26.27
C GLU A 95 4.88 -34.20 26.57
N GLU A 96 4.88 -33.15 27.39
CA GLU A 96 6.08 -32.42 27.81
C GLU A 96 5.98 -32.04 29.28
N PHE A 97 7.11 -32.14 29.98
CA PHE A 97 7.25 -31.73 31.37
C PHE A 97 8.67 -31.24 31.62
N ILE A 98 8.82 -29.92 31.78
CA ILE A 98 10.10 -29.24 31.95
C ILE A 98 10.02 -28.41 33.22
N VAL A 99 11.01 -28.53 34.10
CA VAL A 99 11.13 -27.78 35.36
C VAL A 99 12.14 -26.65 35.18
N LEU A 100 11.76 -25.43 35.56
CA LEU A 100 12.58 -24.23 35.42
C LEU A 100 12.75 -23.49 36.74
N ASP A 101 13.83 -22.72 36.82
CA ASP A 101 14.05 -21.73 37.87
C ASP A 101 13.33 -20.40 37.58
N ALA A 102 13.47 -19.44 38.50
CA ALA A 102 12.87 -18.11 38.38
C ALA A 102 13.45 -17.26 37.22
N SER A 103 14.60 -17.67 36.68
CA SER A 103 15.31 -17.00 35.57
C SER A 103 15.08 -17.70 34.22
N ASN A 104 14.14 -18.67 34.15
CA ASN A 104 13.85 -19.50 32.98
C ASN A 104 14.98 -20.46 32.57
N GLN A 105 15.92 -20.76 33.45
CA GLN A 105 16.89 -21.84 33.23
C GLN A 105 16.21 -23.19 33.40
N VAL A 106 16.47 -24.11 32.48
CA VAL A 106 15.95 -25.48 32.56
C VAL A 106 16.77 -26.28 33.56
N LEU A 107 16.12 -26.74 34.63
CA LEU A 107 16.75 -27.48 35.71
C LEU A 107 16.62 -28.99 35.51
N TYR A 108 15.38 -29.44 35.27
CA TYR A 108 15.03 -30.85 35.15
C TYR A 108 14.03 -31.06 34.03
N VAL A 109 14.06 -32.22 33.38
CA VAL A 109 13.18 -32.56 32.27
C VAL A 109 12.74 -34.01 32.39
N ALA A 110 11.47 -34.30 32.11
CA ALA A 110 11.00 -35.67 31.96
C ALA A 110 11.35 -36.20 30.55
N PRO A 111 12.15 -37.26 30.41
CA PRO A 111 12.51 -37.82 29.10
C PRO A 111 11.29 -38.40 28.37
N LYS A 112 11.23 -38.23 27.04
CA LYS A 112 10.23 -38.90 26.19
C LYS A 112 10.63 -40.34 25.91
N SER A 113 9.64 -41.22 25.75
CA SER A 113 9.79 -42.61 25.39
C SER A 113 10.52 -42.72 24.05
N GLY A 114 11.54 -43.58 23.98
CA GLY A 114 12.42 -43.70 22.82
C GLY A 114 13.56 -42.67 22.74
N SER A 115 13.66 -41.71 23.67
CA SER A 115 14.82 -40.83 23.77
C SER A 115 16.05 -41.55 24.34
N SER A 116 17.23 -40.95 24.13
CA SER A 116 18.49 -41.51 24.61
C SER A 116 18.56 -41.62 26.13
N LEU A 117 17.80 -40.80 26.86
CA LEU A 117 17.76 -40.75 28.33
C LEU A 117 16.52 -41.43 28.94
N ALA A 118 15.62 -42.01 28.13
CA ALA A 118 14.39 -42.65 28.61
C ALA A 118 14.64 -43.81 29.59
N TYR A 119 15.81 -44.47 29.50
CA TYR A 119 16.19 -45.58 30.38
C TYR A 119 16.47 -45.17 31.83
N LEU A 120 16.60 -43.87 32.11
CA LEU A 120 16.90 -43.34 33.45
C LEU A 120 15.65 -43.15 34.33
N VAL A 121 14.46 -43.33 33.76
CA VAL A 121 13.17 -43.19 34.44
C VAL A 121 12.34 -44.46 34.25
N ASN A 122 11.46 -44.77 35.20
CA ASN A 122 10.57 -45.94 35.09
C ASN A 122 9.37 -45.64 34.18
N THR A 123 8.92 -44.39 34.16
CA THR A 123 7.74 -43.92 33.44
C THR A 123 8.10 -42.70 32.57
N PRO A 124 8.76 -42.89 31.41
CA PRO A 124 9.03 -41.79 30.48
C PRO A 124 7.72 -41.25 29.88
N LEU A 125 7.74 -40.01 29.39
CA LEU A 125 6.62 -39.41 28.68
C LEU A 125 6.32 -40.19 27.37
N ALA A 126 5.11 -40.22 26.85
CA ALA A 126 3.92 -39.53 27.31
C ALA A 126 3.18 -40.29 28.43
N ILE A 127 2.49 -39.56 29.32
CA ILE A 127 1.77 -40.15 30.46
C ILE A 127 0.28 -39.85 30.35
N ASP A 128 -0.55 -40.88 30.30
CA ASP A 128 -2.01 -40.75 30.26
C ASP A 128 -2.59 -40.48 31.65
N PHE A 129 -3.59 -39.60 31.71
CA PHE A 129 -4.33 -39.28 32.93
C PHE A 129 -5.79 -38.94 32.64
N ILE A 130 -6.64 -38.99 33.67
CA ILE A 130 -8.08 -38.75 33.56
C ILE A 130 -8.46 -37.61 34.49
N VAL A 131 -9.18 -36.60 33.97
CA VAL A 131 -9.76 -35.52 34.77
C VAL A 131 -11.23 -35.83 35.01
N GLN A 132 -11.64 -35.84 36.28
CA GLN A 132 -13.02 -36.14 36.70
C GLN A 132 -13.67 -34.92 37.37
N THR A 133 -15.00 -34.85 37.35
CA THR A 133 -15.77 -33.74 37.93
C THR A 133 -15.50 -33.62 39.42
N ASP A 134 -15.21 -32.40 39.89
CA ASP A 134 -14.98 -32.07 41.30
C ASP A 134 -13.88 -32.92 41.98
N GLN A 135 -12.96 -33.49 41.19
CA GLN A 135 -11.78 -34.22 41.68
C GLN A 135 -10.48 -33.48 41.33
N VAL A 136 -9.49 -33.60 42.20
CA VAL A 136 -8.11 -33.21 41.92
C VAL A 136 -7.33 -34.45 41.53
N THR A 137 -6.89 -34.49 40.28
CA THR A 137 -5.93 -35.49 39.80
C THR A 137 -4.53 -34.98 40.13
N ASN A 138 -3.66 -35.81 40.69
CA ASN A 138 -2.25 -35.45 40.89
C ASN A 138 -1.38 -36.33 39.98
N LEU A 139 -0.50 -35.71 39.21
CA LEU A 139 0.43 -36.41 38.34
C LEU A 139 1.86 -36.10 38.75
N SER A 140 2.69 -37.14 38.91
CA SER A 140 4.08 -36.97 39.36
C SER A 140 5.08 -37.55 38.36
N PRO A 141 5.41 -36.82 37.27
CA PRO A 141 6.39 -37.27 36.29
C PRO A 141 7.79 -37.42 36.89
N GLU A 142 8.54 -38.43 36.46
CA GLU A 142 9.95 -38.58 36.80
C GLU A 142 10.78 -37.64 35.93
N VAL A 143 11.63 -36.84 36.56
CA VAL A 143 12.51 -35.86 35.91
C VAL A 143 13.97 -36.16 36.18
N ILE A 144 14.83 -35.85 35.22
CA ILE A 144 16.29 -35.92 35.37
C ILE A 144 16.91 -34.54 35.14
N SER A 145 18.10 -34.29 35.70
CA SER A 145 18.78 -33.00 35.53
C SER A 145 19.09 -32.73 34.06
N ALA A 146 18.86 -31.49 33.62
CA ALA A 146 19.20 -31.02 32.28
C ALA A 146 20.68 -30.60 32.15
N GLU A 147 21.44 -30.55 33.25
CA GLU A 147 22.84 -30.15 33.26
C GLU A 147 23.67 -31.06 32.35
N GLY A 148 24.37 -30.46 31.37
CA GLY A 148 25.27 -31.18 30.47
C GLY A 148 24.59 -31.93 29.31
N PHE A 149 23.27 -31.81 29.15
CA PHE A 149 22.51 -32.46 28.08
C PHE A 149 21.78 -31.43 27.21
N ALA A 150 21.43 -31.81 25.98
CA ALA A 150 20.65 -31.02 25.04
C ALA A 150 19.20 -31.55 24.93
N GLY A 151 18.28 -30.73 24.41
CA GLY A 151 16.86 -31.11 24.26
C GLY A 151 16.65 -32.43 23.53
N VAL A 152 17.44 -32.65 22.48
CA VAL A 152 17.40 -33.87 21.66
C VAL A 152 17.69 -35.14 22.46
N ASP A 153 18.52 -35.07 23.50
CA ASP A 153 18.88 -36.23 24.33
C ASP A 153 17.66 -36.77 25.09
N PHE A 154 16.71 -35.88 25.43
CA PHE A 154 15.44 -36.15 26.10
C PHE A 154 14.28 -36.43 25.13
N GLY A 155 14.50 -36.35 23.81
CA GLY A 155 13.46 -36.48 22.79
C GLY A 155 12.69 -35.18 22.49
N TYR A 156 13.23 -34.03 22.89
CA TYR A 156 12.69 -32.70 22.58
C TYR A 156 13.46 -32.09 21.41
N THR A 157 12.81 -31.26 20.59
CA THR A 157 13.50 -30.56 19.51
C THR A 157 14.45 -29.48 20.05
N THR A 158 14.00 -28.72 21.05
CA THR A 158 14.81 -27.80 21.87
C THR A 158 14.16 -27.69 23.27
N PHE A 159 14.93 -27.27 24.29
CA PHE A 159 14.37 -26.92 25.61
C PHE A 159 13.66 -25.56 25.62
N GLY A 160 13.78 -24.78 24.53
CA GLY A 160 13.31 -23.40 24.47
C GLY A 160 11.90 -23.26 23.92
N PHE A 161 11.32 -22.10 24.21
CA PHE A 161 10.26 -21.53 23.39
C PHE A 161 10.84 -21.15 22.02
N ASN A 162 10.09 -21.35 20.94
CA ASN A 162 10.16 -20.36 19.88
C ASN A 162 9.35 -19.16 20.38
N VAL A 163 9.97 -18.26 21.13
CA VAL A 163 9.32 -16.99 21.45
C VAL A 163 9.12 -16.28 20.13
N VAL A 164 7.87 -16.25 19.65
CA VAL A 164 7.51 -15.40 18.53
C VAL A 164 7.45 -13.99 19.10
N GLU A 165 8.54 -13.25 18.94
CA GLU A 165 8.55 -11.84 19.24
C GLU A 165 7.45 -11.16 18.41
N THR A 166 6.76 -10.20 19.01
CA THR A 166 5.74 -9.40 18.35
C THR A 166 5.93 -7.96 18.72
N PHE A 167 5.47 -7.06 17.85
CA PHE A 167 5.31 -5.67 18.22
C PHE A 167 4.00 -5.13 17.64
N SER A 168 3.57 -4.01 18.20
CA SER A 168 2.36 -3.33 17.76
C SER A 168 2.68 -1.95 17.20
N PHE A 169 1.94 -1.54 16.18
CA PHE A 169 1.97 -0.19 15.64
C PHE A 169 0.56 0.34 15.43
N LEU A 170 0.41 1.66 15.52
CA LEU A 170 -0.83 2.36 15.23
C LEU A 170 -0.89 2.70 13.74
N SER A 171 -2.05 2.50 13.11
CA SER A 171 -2.29 2.90 11.72
C SER A 171 -3.67 3.52 11.52
N SER A 172 -3.76 4.41 10.54
CA SER A 172 -5.01 5.00 10.07
C SER A 172 -4.91 5.32 8.57
N ALA A 173 -6.07 5.41 7.91
CA ALA A 173 -6.16 5.89 6.54
C ALA A 173 -7.07 7.13 6.49
N MET A 174 -6.71 8.09 5.65
CA MET A 174 -7.47 9.32 5.44
C MET A 174 -7.73 9.56 3.96
N ILE A 175 -8.87 10.16 3.65
CA ILE A 175 -9.25 10.63 2.32
C ILE A 175 -9.48 12.14 2.37
N TYR A 176 -9.22 12.82 1.27
CA TYR A 176 -9.50 14.24 1.18
C TYR A 176 -10.99 14.48 0.87
N ASN A 177 -11.66 15.25 1.72
CA ASN A 177 -13.04 15.67 1.53
C ASN A 177 -13.06 17.02 0.80
N GLU A 178 -13.39 17.00 -0.48
CA GLU A 178 -13.43 18.19 -1.33
C GLU A 178 -14.45 19.25 -0.89
N VAL A 179 -15.52 18.85 -0.22
CA VAL A 179 -16.57 19.78 0.25
C VAL A 179 -16.12 20.49 1.52
N ALA A 180 -15.59 19.73 2.49
CA ALA A 180 -15.15 20.25 3.77
C ALA A 180 -13.74 20.88 3.71
N LYS A 181 -12.96 20.58 2.67
CA LYS A 181 -11.53 20.91 2.52
C LYS A 181 -10.68 20.37 3.68
N THR A 182 -11.05 19.21 4.20
CA THR A 182 -10.39 18.49 5.31
C THR A 182 -9.97 17.09 4.91
N PHE A 183 -9.08 16.47 5.70
CA PHE A 183 -8.82 15.04 5.63
C PHE A 183 -9.68 14.31 6.65
N ASP A 184 -10.46 13.33 6.18
CA ASP A 184 -11.36 12.55 7.00
C ASP A 184 -10.85 11.12 7.11
N LEU A 185 -10.94 10.52 8.30
CA LEU A 185 -10.61 9.10 8.50
C LEU A 185 -11.55 8.21 7.70
N THR A 186 -11.00 7.11 7.16
CA THR A 186 -11.77 6.17 6.35
C THR A 186 -11.47 4.71 6.69
N ASP A 187 -12.45 3.86 6.42
CA ASP A 187 -12.29 2.41 6.42
C ASP A 187 -11.38 1.95 5.26
N HIS A 188 -10.63 0.89 5.50
CA HIS A 188 -9.64 0.35 4.57
C HIS A 188 -9.29 -1.09 4.93
N THR A 189 -8.78 -1.87 3.99
CA THR A 189 -8.10 -3.14 4.27
C THR A 189 -6.61 -2.86 4.51
N LEU A 190 -6.09 -3.33 5.65
CA LEU A 190 -4.67 -3.29 5.98
C LEU A 190 -4.06 -4.67 5.77
N THR A 191 -2.97 -4.75 5.03
CA THR A 191 -2.14 -5.94 4.87
C THR A 191 -0.70 -5.63 5.28
N VAL A 192 -0.08 -6.52 6.06
CA VAL A 192 1.34 -6.42 6.44
C VAL A 192 2.07 -7.68 6.01
N ILE A 193 3.18 -7.50 5.31
CA ILE A 193 3.98 -8.56 4.71
C ILE A 193 5.41 -8.46 5.27
N GLY A 194 5.98 -9.58 5.69
CA GLY A 194 7.39 -9.70 6.10
C GLY A 194 8.33 -9.90 4.91
N GLU A 195 9.49 -10.51 5.13
CA GLU A 195 10.39 -10.91 4.04
C GLU A 195 9.79 -12.10 3.24
N GLU A 196 10.21 -12.24 1.98
CA GLU A 196 9.85 -13.37 1.09
C GLU A 196 8.33 -13.57 0.85
N THR A 197 7.53 -12.51 0.91
CA THR A 197 6.06 -12.49 0.68
C THR A 197 5.20 -13.10 1.78
N ASP A 198 5.78 -13.40 2.96
CA ASP A 198 5.03 -13.93 4.10
C ASP A 198 4.00 -12.91 4.61
N THR A 199 2.71 -13.24 4.52
CA THR A 199 1.63 -12.32 4.92
C THR A 199 1.36 -12.49 6.41
N LEU A 200 1.81 -11.52 7.19
CA LEU A 200 1.75 -11.52 8.66
C LEU A 200 0.38 -11.08 9.18
N PHE A 201 -0.31 -10.21 8.44
CA PHE A 201 -1.63 -9.70 8.79
C PHE A 201 -2.40 -9.30 7.54
N THR A 202 -3.71 -9.55 7.52
CA THR A 202 -4.67 -8.91 6.61
C THR A 202 -6.01 -8.75 7.33
N GLY A 203 -6.59 -7.56 7.29
CA GLY A 203 -7.91 -7.34 7.87
C GLY A 203 -8.48 -5.96 7.60
N ASP A 204 -9.80 -5.87 7.60
CA ASP A 204 -10.52 -4.62 7.42
C ASP A 204 -10.50 -3.78 8.70
N LYS A 205 -10.24 -2.49 8.51
CA LYS A 205 -10.16 -1.46 9.55
C LYS A 205 -11.27 -0.46 9.33
N GLN A 206 -11.88 -0.03 10.42
CA GLN A 206 -12.90 1.01 10.41
C GLN A 206 -12.25 2.39 10.28
N ASN A 207 -13.07 3.44 10.20
CA ASN A 207 -12.65 4.85 10.10
C ASN A 207 -12.07 5.42 11.42
N ASN A 208 -11.15 4.69 12.03
CA ASN A 208 -10.46 5.09 13.26
C ASN A 208 -8.98 4.66 13.21
N THR A 209 -8.19 5.19 14.15
CA THR A 209 -6.83 4.72 14.37
C THR A 209 -6.88 3.40 15.13
N THR A 210 -6.24 2.36 14.58
CA THR A 210 -6.21 1.03 15.21
C THR A 210 -4.80 0.60 15.54
N LEU A 211 -4.66 -0.14 16.64
CA LEU A 211 -3.43 -0.84 17.00
C LEU A 211 -3.44 -2.21 16.31
N THR A 212 -2.37 -2.53 15.59
CA THR A 212 -2.18 -3.84 14.96
C THR A 212 -0.91 -4.48 15.51
N THR A 213 -1.02 -5.73 15.99
CA THR A 213 0.11 -6.52 16.48
C THR A 213 0.50 -7.53 15.41
N ILE A 214 1.80 -7.59 15.09
CA ILE A 214 2.36 -8.49 14.08
C ILE A 214 3.60 -9.22 14.62
N ARG A 215 3.97 -10.32 13.96
CA ARG A 215 5.21 -11.05 14.23
C ARG A 215 6.44 -10.16 13.96
N ASP A 216 7.36 -10.13 14.92
CA ASP A 216 8.66 -9.49 14.84
C ASP A 216 9.72 -10.45 14.26
N GLY A 217 10.93 -9.96 13.99
CA GLY A 217 12.07 -10.78 13.58
C GLY A 217 12.41 -10.73 12.08
N TYR A 218 11.74 -9.88 11.30
CA TYR A 218 12.09 -9.58 9.91
C TYR A 218 12.90 -8.28 9.85
N SER A 219 13.85 -8.14 8.90
CA SER A 219 14.62 -6.90 8.76
C SER A 219 13.78 -5.76 8.18
N GLY A 220 12.76 -6.10 7.38
CA GLY A 220 11.80 -5.16 6.80
C GLY A 220 10.36 -5.67 6.73
N TYR A 221 9.44 -4.72 6.58
CA TYR A 221 8.00 -4.92 6.53
C TYR A 221 7.41 -4.07 5.42
N ARG A 222 6.51 -4.67 4.64
CA ARG A 222 5.68 -3.94 3.68
C ARG A 222 4.28 -3.77 4.23
N VAL A 223 3.83 -2.52 4.32
CA VAL A 223 2.47 -2.16 4.69
C VAL A 223 1.72 -1.80 3.42
N VAL A 224 0.59 -2.47 3.20
CA VAL A 224 -0.30 -2.25 2.06
C VAL A 224 -1.66 -1.80 2.60
N VAL A 225 -2.14 -0.66 2.13
CA VAL A 225 -3.44 -0.10 2.49
C VAL A 225 -4.30 -0.01 1.23
N LYS A 226 -5.44 -0.69 1.25
CA LYS A 226 -6.37 -0.74 0.11
C LYS A 226 -7.75 -0.24 0.51
N LYS A 227 -8.37 0.50 -0.40
CA LYS A 227 -9.79 0.86 -0.33
C LYS A 227 -10.38 0.82 -1.73
N GLU A 228 -11.59 0.30 -1.87
CA GLU A 228 -12.28 0.28 -3.17
C GLU A 228 -12.48 1.71 -3.70
N GLY A 229 -12.14 1.93 -4.97
CA GLY A 229 -12.18 3.25 -5.60
C GLY A 229 -10.99 4.17 -5.29
N PHE A 230 -9.96 3.65 -4.59
CA PHE A 230 -8.73 4.36 -4.25
C PHE A 230 -7.47 3.62 -4.74
N GLU A 231 -6.40 4.36 -5.02
CA GLU A 231 -5.09 3.78 -5.32
C GLU A 231 -4.59 2.98 -4.11
N THR A 232 -3.97 1.83 -4.38
CA THR A 232 -3.39 1.01 -3.31
C THR A 232 -2.11 1.69 -2.83
N SER A 233 -2.06 2.03 -1.56
CA SER A 233 -0.85 2.57 -0.94
C SER A 233 0.06 1.43 -0.50
N ILE A 234 1.35 1.50 -0.85
CA ILE A 234 2.37 0.54 -0.48
C ILE A 234 3.54 1.32 0.12
N ALA A 235 3.96 0.94 1.33
CA ALA A 235 5.11 1.53 1.99
C ALA A 235 5.97 0.42 2.61
N ASP A 236 7.28 0.51 2.36
CA ASP A 236 8.28 -0.40 2.92
C ASP A 236 8.99 0.27 4.10
N PHE A 237 9.17 -0.47 5.18
CA PHE A 237 9.80 0.00 6.43
C PHE A 237 10.84 -1.00 6.88
N THR A 238 11.92 -0.51 7.49
CA THR A 238 12.75 -1.34 8.37
C THR A 238 11.98 -1.69 9.66
N SER A 239 12.40 -2.76 10.35
CA SER A 239 11.82 -3.12 11.67
C SER A 239 11.82 -1.94 12.65
N ALA A 240 12.91 -1.15 12.69
CA ALA A 240 13.03 0.00 13.58
C ALA A 240 12.05 1.13 13.23
N GLU A 241 11.86 1.43 11.94
CA GLU A 241 10.95 2.49 11.49
C GLU A 241 9.50 2.16 11.81
N LEU A 242 9.06 0.92 11.53
CA LEU A 242 7.66 0.56 11.79
C LEU A 242 7.34 0.55 13.30
N LYS A 243 8.29 0.14 14.14
CA LYS A 243 8.18 0.18 15.61
C LYS A 243 8.02 1.59 16.18
N ASN A 244 8.51 2.62 15.48
CA ASN A 244 8.34 4.01 15.92
C ASN A 244 6.86 4.45 15.93
N TYR A 245 6.00 3.78 15.16
CA TYR A 245 4.57 4.08 15.11
C TYR A 245 3.76 3.46 16.27
N LYS A 246 4.42 3.01 17.36
CA LYS A 246 3.74 2.52 18.57
C LYS A 246 2.85 3.57 19.25
N ASN A 247 3.31 4.82 19.28
CA ASN A 247 2.65 5.93 19.99
C ASN A 247 2.17 7.05 19.05
N THR A 248 2.56 7.01 17.78
CA THR A 248 2.13 7.97 16.76
C THR A 248 1.65 7.16 15.57
N PRO A 249 0.43 7.38 15.06
CA PRO A 249 -0.11 6.55 13.99
C PRO A 249 0.65 6.74 12.69
N LEU A 250 0.86 5.62 11.99
CA LEU A 250 1.16 5.62 10.56
C LEU A 250 -0.11 6.04 9.81
N THR A 251 -0.17 7.32 9.43
CA THR A 251 -1.28 7.88 8.67
C THR A 251 -1.03 7.72 7.19
N THR A 252 -1.91 6.98 6.51
CA THR A 252 -1.87 6.80 5.06
C THR A 252 -2.90 7.70 4.38
N LEU A 253 -2.48 8.52 3.42
CA LEU A 253 -3.40 9.27 2.58
C LEU A 253 -3.78 8.43 1.37
N LEU A 254 -5.08 8.25 1.15
CA LEU A 254 -5.62 7.52 0.02
C LEU A 254 -6.15 8.50 -1.02
N PHE A 255 -5.68 8.34 -2.25
CA PHE A 255 -6.13 9.09 -3.42
C PHE A 255 -7.06 8.21 -4.23
N THR A 256 -8.07 8.79 -4.86
CA THR A 256 -9.01 8.03 -5.70
C THR A 256 -8.23 7.30 -6.78
N SER A 257 -8.59 6.04 -7.06
CA SER A 257 -8.05 5.30 -8.19
C SER A 257 -8.51 6.04 -9.42
N THR A 258 -7.59 6.76 -10.06
CA THR A 258 -7.90 7.46 -11.31
C THR A 258 -8.36 6.41 -12.31
N VAL A 259 -9.61 6.51 -12.77
CA VAL A 259 -9.99 5.85 -14.01
C VAL A 259 -9.10 6.51 -15.05
N ASN A 260 -8.07 5.80 -15.51
CA ASN A 260 -7.19 6.31 -16.55
C ASN A 260 -7.98 6.29 -17.85
N ASN A 261 -8.53 7.42 -18.25
CA ASN A 261 -9.30 7.59 -19.47
C ASN A 261 -8.48 8.39 -20.48
N ALA A 262 -8.68 8.08 -21.75
CA ALA A 262 -8.22 8.87 -22.87
C ALA A 262 -9.43 9.49 -23.58
N ILE A 263 -9.22 10.59 -24.28
CA ILE A 263 -10.23 11.12 -25.21
C ILE A 263 -10.13 10.38 -26.55
N LEU A 264 -11.23 9.85 -27.04
CA LEU A 264 -11.39 9.26 -28.37
C LEU A 264 -12.03 10.31 -29.29
N LEU A 265 -11.34 10.62 -30.37
CA LEU A 265 -11.81 11.51 -31.44
C LEU A 265 -12.06 10.68 -32.71
N ASP A 266 -13.21 10.86 -33.33
CA ASP A 266 -13.70 10.01 -34.42
C ASP A 266 -13.17 10.37 -35.83
N GLY A 267 -12.55 11.55 -35.97
CA GLY A 267 -12.04 12.08 -37.23
C GLY A 267 -13.07 12.76 -38.13
N ILE A 268 -14.27 13.06 -37.62
CA ILE A 268 -15.36 13.70 -38.37
C ILE A 268 -15.59 15.14 -37.93
N ASN A 269 -15.81 15.36 -36.63
CA ASN A 269 -16.12 16.69 -36.07
C ASN A 269 -15.67 16.87 -34.61
N ASP A 270 -15.05 15.85 -34.02
CA ASP A 270 -14.61 15.84 -32.62
C ASP A 270 -13.34 16.67 -32.38
N TYR A 271 -13.36 17.51 -31.34
CA TYR A 271 -12.17 18.21 -30.84
C TYR A 271 -12.39 18.75 -29.43
N VAL A 272 -11.29 19.13 -28.76
CA VAL A 272 -11.34 19.87 -27.49
C VAL A 272 -10.91 21.32 -27.73
N ASP A 273 -11.77 22.25 -27.36
CA ASP A 273 -11.49 23.69 -27.31
C ASP A 273 -10.85 24.04 -25.96
N LEU A 274 -9.64 24.57 -25.96
CA LEU A 274 -8.90 24.95 -24.74
C LEU A 274 -9.02 26.43 -24.39
N GLY A 275 -9.77 27.22 -25.18
CA GLY A 275 -9.77 28.66 -25.09
C GLY A 275 -8.41 29.26 -25.52
N ASN A 276 -8.18 30.52 -25.13
CA ASN A 276 -6.88 31.14 -25.33
C ASN A 276 -5.92 30.77 -24.19
N ILE A 277 -4.98 29.87 -24.47
CA ILE A 277 -3.93 29.44 -23.51
C ILE A 277 -2.56 30.07 -23.80
N TYR A 278 -2.46 30.88 -24.86
CA TYR A 278 -1.23 31.51 -25.33
C TYR A 278 -1.45 33.00 -25.63
N ASP A 279 -1.85 33.76 -24.61
CA ASP A 279 -1.98 35.22 -24.70
C ASP A 279 -0.63 35.88 -25.09
N ASP A 280 0.50 35.30 -24.66
CA ASP A 280 1.86 35.73 -25.02
C ASP A 280 2.74 34.50 -25.33
N LEU A 281 2.72 34.04 -26.58
CA LEU A 281 3.56 32.91 -26.99
C LEU A 281 5.04 33.30 -26.97
N ILE A 282 5.77 32.82 -25.96
CA ILE A 282 7.20 33.08 -25.78
C ILE A 282 7.97 31.77 -25.75
N LEU A 283 9.05 31.69 -26.52
CA LEU A 283 9.99 30.56 -26.45
C LEU A 283 10.90 30.69 -25.21
N PRO A 284 11.23 29.58 -24.53
CA PRO A 284 11.02 28.21 -24.98
C PRO A 284 9.65 27.62 -24.61
N VAL A 285 9.18 26.66 -25.42
CA VAL A 285 7.94 25.90 -25.18
C VAL A 285 8.21 24.40 -25.26
N THR A 286 7.56 23.62 -24.40
CA THR A 286 7.50 22.15 -24.52
C THR A 286 6.05 21.69 -24.58
N ILE A 287 5.75 20.74 -25.47
CA ILE A 287 4.43 20.08 -25.55
C ILE A 287 4.68 18.57 -25.48
N SER A 288 3.99 17.87 -24.58
CA SER A 288 4.00 16.41 -24.46
C SER A 288 2.59 15.86 -24.53
N VAL A 289 2.40 14.73 -25.20
CA VAL A 289 1.10 14.06 -25.31
C VAL A 289 1.29 12.57 -25.55
N TRP A 290 0.44 11.74 -24.95
CA TRP A 290 0.27 10.36 -25.37
C TRP A 290 -0.73 10.27 -26.50
N VAL A 291 -0.40 9.53 -27.55
CA VAL A 291 -1.23 9.40 -28.73
C VAL A 291 -1.31 7.93 -29.17
N ASN A 292 -2.50 7.53 -29.55
CA ASN A 292 -2.77 6.33 -30.32
C ASN A 292 -3.50 6.73 -31.61
N LEU A 293 -2.75 6.87 -32.69
CA LEU A 293 -3.29 7.24 -34.00
C LEU A 293 -4.06 6.06 -34.59
N ASP A 294 -5.29 6.27 -35.05
CA ASP A 294 -6.13 5.19 -35.59
C ASP A 294 -5.48 4.47 -36.78
N ALA A 295 -5.71 3.16 -36.89
CA ALA A 295 -5.13 2.30 -37.93
C ALA A 295 -5.47 2.73 -39.37
N SER A 296 -6.59 3.43 -39.56
CA SER A 296 -7.04 3.94 -40.86
C SER A 296 -6.52 5.35 -41.17
N SER A 297 -5.91 6.04 -40.21
CA SER A 297 -5.39 7.40 -40.40
C SER A 297 -4.24 7.41 -41.39
N ASN A 298 -4.29 8.35 -42.34
CA ASN A 298 -3.28 8.56 -43.37
C ASN A 298 -3.00 10.06 -43.51
N GLY A 299 -1.75 10.43 -43.82
CA GLY A 299 -1.35 11.83 -43.94
C GLY A 299 -0.99 12.49 -42.62
N ASN A 300 -0.63 13.77 -42.68
CA ASN A 300 -0.24 14.57 -41.52
C ASN A 300 -1.47 15.20 -40.87
N ILE A 301 -1.63 14.99 -39.57
CA ILE A 301 -2.79 15.45 -38.80
C ILE A 301 -2.30 16.19 -37.56
N ALA A 302 -2.98 17.28 -37.18
CA ALA A 302 -2.69 18.00 -35.96
C ALA A 302 -3.24 17.28 -34.73
N ILE A 303 -2.40 17.17 -33.71
CA ILE A 303 -2.78 16.73 -32.36
C ILE A 303 -3.13 17.94 -31.51
N PHE A 304 -2.32 18.99 -31.58
CA PHE A 304 -2.53 20.26 -30.91
C PHE A 304 -2.32 21.38 -31.93
N ASP A 305 -3.20 22.37 -31.93
CA ASP A 305 -3.11 23.54 -32.81
C ASP A 305 -3.53 24.81 -32.06
N SER A 306 -2.69 25.83 -32.07
CA SER A 306 -3.04 27.17 -31.58
C SER A 306 -3.03 28.24 -32.67
N GLN A 307 -2.93 27.83 -33.94
CA GLN A 307 -3.08 28.74 -35.07
C GLN A 307 -4.52 29.27 -35.13
N ASP A 308 -4.70 30.49 -35.66
CA ASP A 308 -6.03 30.93 -36.10
C ASP A 308 -6.48 30.22 -37.38
N ASN A 309 -7.79 30.18 -37.59
CA ASN A 309 -8.37 29.66 -38.83
C ASN A 309 -8.26 30.69 -39.99
N LEU A 310 -7.19 31.49 -40.04
CA LEU A 310 -6.94 32.46 -41.11
C LEU A 310 -5.84 31.97 -42.05
N ASN A 311 -5.73 32.62 -43.22
CA ASN A 311 -4.67 32.38 -44.19
C ASN A 311 -3.33 33.05 -43.78
N VAL A 312 -3.01 33.04 -42.48
CA VAL A 312 -1.78 33.56 -41.89
C VAL A 312 -1.22 32.49 -40.95
N TYR A 313 0.06 32.17 -41.08
CA TYR A 313 0.70 31.24 -40.16
C TYR A 313 1.01 31.96 -38.84
N ASN A 314 0.46 31.46 -37.74
CA ASN A 314 0.78 31.84 -36.36
C ASN A 314 0.62 30.63 -35.44
N GLY A 315 0.72 30.83 -34.13
CA GLY A 315 0.56 29.79 -33.13
C GLY A 315 1.62 28.69 -33.23
N ILE A 316 1.33 27.56 -32.59
CA ILE A 316 2.11 26.32 -32.64
C ILE A 316 1.18 25.18 -33.03
N THR A 317 1.65 24.32 -33.93
CA THR A 317 0.95 23.09 -34.29
C THR A 317 1.86 21.88 -34.08
N LEU A 318 1.43 20.93 -33.25
CA LEU A 318 2.04 19.61 -33.09
C LEU A 318 1.31 18.64 -34.01
N THR A 319 2.05 17.94 -34.87
CA THR A 319 1.49 17.07 -35.90
C THR A 319 2.11 15.68 -35.88
N MET A 320 1.34 14.70 -36.35
CA MET A 320 1.79 13.33 -36.52
C MET A 320 1.16 12.69 -37.76
N SER A 321 1.87 11.74 -38.34
CA SER A 321 1.41 10.83 -39.38
C SER A 321 1.95 9.43 -39.10
N GLN A 322 1.63 8.47 -39.97
CA GLN A 322 2.19 7.11 -39.94
C GLN A 322 3.72 7.04 -40.08
N GLN A 323 4.40 8.11 -40.52
CA GLN A 323 5.84 8.06 -40.83
C GLN A 323 6.62 9.27 -40.34
N HIS A 324 5.94 10.29 -39.82
CA HIS A 324 6.56 11.53 -39.36
C HIS A 324 5.87 12.08 -38.13
N MET A 325 6.64 12.71 -37.26
CA MET A 325 6.16 13.66 -36.25
C MET A 325 6.76 15.03 -36.54
N GLY A 326 6.03 16.10 -36.23
CA GLY A 326 6.51 17.45 -36.49
C GLY A 326 5.92 18.49 -35.58
N ILE A 327 6.69 19.56 -35.38
CA ILE A 327 6.28 20.77 -34.68
C ILE A 327 6.49 21.96 -35.60
N THR A 328 5.53 22.88 -35.66
CA THR A 328 5.63 24.11 -36.46
C THR A 328 5.15 25.31 -35.66
N TYR A 329 5.70 26.48 -35.94
CA TYR A 329 5.14 27.77 -35.55
C TYR A 329 5.10 28.73 -36.73
N GLY A 330 4.19 29.69 -36.68
CA GLY A 330 4.12 30.81 -37.64
C GLY A 330 4.50 32.15 -37.02
N ASP A 331 4.86 33.14 -37.84
CA ASP A 331 5.27 34.49 -37.40
C ASP A 331 4.25 35.60 -37.63
N GLY A 332 3.09 35.27 -38.19
CA GLY A 332 2.03 36.24 -38.43
C GLY A 332 2.18 37.11 -39.68
N LEU A 333 3.25 36.93 -40.46
CA LEU A 333 3.55 37.83 -41.56
C LEU A 333 2.89 37.41 -42.88
N GLY A 334 2.32 36.20 -42.94
CA GLY A 334 1.54 35.69 -44.07
C GLY A 334 1.28 34.19 -44.00
N GLY A 335 0.59 33.64 -45.00
CA GLY A 335 0.28 32.21 -45.13
C GLY A 335 0.73 31.63 -46.47
N ASN A 336 0.64 30.31 -46.61
CA ASN A 336 0.97 29.56 -47.83
C ASN A 336 2.38 29.81 -48.41
N ASN A 337 3.32 30.25 -47.57
CA ASN A 337 4.73 30.41 -47.90
C ASN A 337 5.58 29.94 -46.72
N SER A 338 6.57 29.08 -46.99
CA SER A 338 7.48 28.57 -45.97
C SER A 338 8.33 29.67 -45.31
N ALA A 339 8.39 30.87 -45.89
CA ALA A 339 9.08 32.01 -45.31
C ALA A 339 8.47 32.48 -43.97
N PHE A 340 7.16 32.30 -43.79
CA PHE A 340 6.39 32.80 -42.63
C PHE A 340 6.16 31.76 -41.54
N ARG A 341 6.83 30.61 -41.65
CA ARG A 341 6.76 29.53 -40.67
C ARG A 341 8.12 28.93 -40.43
N ARG A 342 8.21 28.20 -39.33
CA ARG A 342 9.36 27.37 -39.01
C ARG A 342 8.86 26.03 -38.49
N ALA A 343 9.39 24.96 -39.06
CA ALA A 343 9.03 23.62 -38.64
C ALA A 343 10.28 22.75 -38.43
N LYS A 344 10.11 21.73 -37.61
CA LYS A 344 11.00 20.57 -37.55
C LYS A 344 10.17 19.31 -37.71
N SER A 345 10.63 18.39 -38.56
CA SER A 345 10.00 17.10 -38.80
C SER A 345 11.03 15.99 -38.67
N ALA A 346 10.64 14.88 -38.01
CA ALA A 346 11.47 13.70 -37.84
C ALA A 346 10.76 12.46 -38.41
N PRO A 347 11.48 11.57 -39.11
CA PRO A 347 10.93 10.28 -39.51
C PRO A 347 10.72 9.38 -38.28
N ILE A 348 9.63 8.63 -38.29
CA ILE A 348 9.28 7.62 -37.28
C ILE A 348 8.80 6.35 -37.98
N ASP A 349 8.83 5.23 -37.26
CA ASP A 349 8.20 4.00 -37.71
C ASP A 349 6.66 4.13 -37.64
N ASP A 350 5.94 3.24 -38.32
CA ASP A 350 4.46 3.23 -38.26
C ASP A 350 3.97 2.75 -36.89
N THR A 351 3.43 3.67 -36.11
CA THR A 351 2.93 3.44 -34.75
C THR A 351 1.40 3.47 -34.68
N ARG A 352 0.69 3.36 -35.82
CA ARG A 352 -0.77 3.37 -35.80
C ARG A 352 -1.33 2.19 -35.00
N GLY A 353 -2.38 2.45 -34.22
CA GLY A 353 -2.97 1.49 -33.29
C GLY A 353 -2.15 1.27 -32.01
N GLN A 354 -1.01 1.96 -31.84
CA GLN A 354 -0.14 1.83 -30.68
C GLN A 354 -0.04 3.14 -29.91
N TRP A 355 -0.01 3.04 -28.57
CA TRP A 355 0.26 4.17 -27.70
C TRP A 355 1.74 4.55 -27.76
N VAL A 356 2.00 5.82 -28.06
CA VAL A 356 3.32 6.43 -28.01
C VAL A 356 3.25 7.81 -27.38
N ASN A 357 4.32 8.24 -26.72
CA ASN A 357 4.45 9.59 -26.18
C ASN A 357 5.26 10.45 -27.16
N LEU A 358 4.69 11.58 -27.57
CA LEU A 358 5.38 12.60 -28.36
C LEU A 358 5.71 13.76 -27.44
N THR A 359 6.97 14.17 -27.43
CA THR A 359 7.40 15.42 -26.79
C THR A 359 8.13 16.29 -27.80
N ALA A 360 7.67 17.52 -28.00
CA ALA A 360 8.31 18.53 -28.82
C ALA A 360 8.80 19.69 -27.96
N ILE A 361 10.04 20.12 -28.17
CA ILE A 361 10.67 21.24 -27.45
C ILE A 361 11.10 22.27 -28.48
N ILE A 362 10.71 23.53 -28.29
CA ILE A 362 11.12 24.64 -29.15
C ILE A 362 11.90 25.64 -28.28
N ARG A 363 13.19 25.80 -28.54
CA ARG A 363 14.05 26.81 -27.88
C ARG A 363 14.31 28.01 -28.78
N GLY A 364 14.32 27.79 -30.09
CA GLY A 364 14.48 28.82 -31.09
C GLY A 364 14.32 28.26 -32.50
N ALA A 365 14.51 29.11 -33.51
CA ALA A 365 14.29 28.74 -34.91
C ALA A 365 15.11 27.51 -35.35
N THR A 366 16.36 27.38 -34.92
CA THR A 366 17.25 26.25 -35.26
C THR A 366 17.56 25.35 -34.07
N ASP A 367 16.81 25.50 -32.97
CA ASP A 367 16.99 24.73 -31.73
C ASP A 367 15.63 24.18 -31.28
N MET A 368 15.30 23.00 -31.80
CA MET A 368 14.11 22.25 -31.47
C MET A 368 14.49 20.79 -31.24
N ASP A 369 13.79 20.07 -30.37
CA ASP A 369 13.92 18.63 -30.22
C ASP A 369 12.57 17.93 -30.37
N LEU A 370 12.60 16.73 -30.95
CA LEU A 370 11.44 15.85 -31.11
C LEU A 370 11.77 14.51 -30.47
N PHE A 371 10.99 14.11 -29.47
CA PHE A 371 11.15 12.86 -28.75
C PHE A 371 9.94 11.95 -28.98
N LEU A 372 10.20 10.67 -29.23
CA LEU A 372 9.19 9.61 -29.27
C LEU A 372 9.53 8.58 -28.17
N ASN A 373 8.62 8.35 -27.23
CA ASN A 373 8.82 7.47 -26.07
C ASN A 373 10.13 7.79 -25.30
N GLY A 374 10.39 9.09 -25.09
CA GLY A 374 11.59 9.57 -24.40
C GLY A 374 12.89 9.55 -25.23
N VAL A 375 12.86 9.09 -26.49
CA VAL A 375 14.05 9.03 -27.36
C VAL A 375 14.04 10.15 -28.40
N ASN A 376 15.10 10.97 -28.44
CA ASN A 376 15.23 12.05 -29.43
C ASN A 376 15.36 11.45 -30.85
N LYS A 377 14.47 11.84 -31.76
CA LYS A 377 14.42 11.39 -33.15
C LYS A 377 15.20 12.28 -34.13
N GLY A 378 15.77 13.39 -33.66
CA GLY A 378 16.43 14.36 -34.50
C GLY A 378 15.43 15.06 -35.44
N GLY A 379 15.73 15.06 -36.74
CA GLY A 379 14.85 15.62 -37.77
C GLY A 379 15.50 16.73 -38.61
N ALA A 380 14.74 17.21 -39.59
CA ALA A 380 15.13 18.28 -40.50
C ALA A 380 14.30 19.53 -40.26
N TYR A 381 14.91 20.70 -40.45
CA TYR A 381 14.22 21.99 -40.39
C TYR A 381 13.62 22.36 -41.74
N GLU A 382 12.45 22.97 -41.70
CA GLU A 382 11.76 23.56 -42.85
C GLU A 382 11.32 24.99 -42.54
N GLY A 383 11.20 25.80 -43.59
CA GLY A 383 10.86 27.22 -43.48
C GLY A 383 12.00 28.09 -42.94
N SER A 384 11.78 29.40 -42.88
CA SER A 384 12.82 30.39 -42.55
C SER A 384 12.43 31.41 -41.49
N SER A 385 11.27 31.24 -40.86
CA SER A 385 10.85 32.16 -39.80
C SER A 385 11.71 32.05 -38.54
N ASN A 386 11.96 33.19 -37.88
CA ASN A 386 12.82 33.27 -36.70
C ASN A 386 12.09 33.45 -35.37
N ASN A 387 10.86 33.97 -35.39
CA ASN A 387 10.11 34.27 -34.17
C ASN A 387 8.68 33.76 -34.32
N PRO A 388 8.14 33.03 -33.34
CA PRO A 388 6.72 32.72 -33.34
C PRO A 388 5.90 33.97 -33.05
N MET A 389 4.65 33.94 -33.50
CA MET A 389 3.62 34.90 -33.11
C MET A 389 2.41 34.11 -32.63
N ASN A 390 1.78 34.55 -31.54
CA ASN A 390 0.46 34.03 -31.15
C ASN A 390 -0.61 34.44 -32.17
N SER A 391 -1.77 33.79 -32.10
CA SER A 391 -2.96 34.28 -32.80
C SER A 391 -3.33 35.67 -32.28
N ASN A 392 -3.62 36.60 -33.18
CA ASN A 392 -4.12 37.94 -32.84
C ASN A 392 -5.65 38.05 -33.02
N SER A 393 -6.31 36.93 -33.35
CA SER A 393 -7.75 36.87 -33.54
C SER A 393 -8.45 36.67 -32.19
N PRO A 394 -9.34 37.59 -31.78
CA PRO A 394 -10.00 37.54 -30.46
C PRO A 394 -11.02 36.41 -30.32
N SER A 395 -11.35 35.72 -31.40
CA SER A 395 -12.29 34.58 -31.41
C SER A 395 -11.58 33.22 -31.49
N GLU A 396 -10.25 33.20 -31.56
CA GLU A 396 -9.51 31.97 -31.78
C GLU A 396 -8.97 31.39 -30.49
N VAL A 397 -8.91 30.07 -30.50
CA VAL A 397 -8.69 29.21 -29.34
C VAL A 397 -7.72 28.11 -29.73
N ALA A 398 -6.94 27.63 -28.77
CA ALA A 398 -6.15 26.43 -28.95
C ALA A 398 -7.06 25.20 -28.97
N LYS A 399 -6.78 24.26 -29.87
CA LYS A 399 -7.60 23.08 -30.11
C LYS A 399 -6.77 21.81 -29.96
N ILE A 400 -7.38 20.76 -29.42
CA ILE A 400 -6.86 19.39 -29.46
C ILE A 400 -7.63 18.64 -30.55
N GLY A 401 -6.90 18.10 -31.53
CA GLY A 401 -7.45 17.21 -32.54
C GLY A 401 -8.24 17.88 -33.67
N SER A 402 -8.13 19.20 -33.84
CA SER A 402 -8.67 19.91 -35.01
C SER A 402 -7.67 20.92 -35.55
N TRP A 403 -7.61 21.03 -36.87
CA TRP A 403 -6.78 22.01 -37.58
C TRP A 403 -7.51 22.52 -38.80
N PHE A 404 -7.44 23.83 -39.04
CA PHE A 404 -8.01 24.46 -40.22
C PHE A 404 -6.91 24.84 -41.22
N SER A 405 -7.06 24.42 -42.46
CA SER A 405 -6.14 24.79 -43.54
C SER A 405 -6.82 24.78 -44.89
N ASN A 406 -6.58 25.83 -45.69
CA ASN A 406 -7.11 25.99 -47.04
C ASN A 406 -8.64 25.80 -47.11
N ASP A 407 -9.36 26.47 -46.20
CA ASP A 407 -10.83 26.41 -46.08
C ASP A 407 -11.40 25.01 -45.75
N ILE A 408 -10.54 24.10 -45.27
CA ILE A 408 -10.91 22.74 -44.87
C ILE A 408 -10.50 22.54 -43.41
N THR A 409 -11.43 22.01 -42.61
CA THR A 409 -11.12 21.53 -41.26
C THR A 409 -10.77 20.06 -41.30
N TYR A 410 -9.63 19.72 -40.70
CA TYR A 410 -9.15 18.35 -40.51
C TYR A 410 -9.35 17.97 -39.05
N TYR A 411 -9.79 16.72 -38.83
CA TYR A 411 -10.05 16.19 -37.50
C TYR A 411 -9.17 14.99 -37.23
N PHE A 412 -8.68 14.90 -36.00
CA PHE A 412 -7.87 13.79 -35.53
C PHE A 412 -8.75 12.57 -35.30
N LYS A 413 -8.27 11.41 -35.79
CA LYS A 413 -8.90 10.12 -35.55
C LYS A 413 -7.97 9.24 -34.72
N GLY A 414 -8.39 8.93 -33.50
CA GLY A 414 -7.61 8.13 -32.56
C GLY A 414 -7.85 8.53 -31.10
N GLN A 415 -6.95 8.12 -30.24
CA GLN A 415 -7.01 8.40 -28.80
C GLN A 415 -5.86 9.31 -28.37
N LEU A 416 -6.14 10.23 -27.46
CA LEU A 416 -5.16 11.13 -26.85
C LEU A 416 -5.26 11.07 -25.33
N ASP A 417 -4.10 11.15 -24.68
CA ASP A 417 -4.01 11.15 -23.23
C ASP A 417 -2.90 12.09 -22.74
N GLU A 418 -3.05 12.60 -21.52
CA GLU A 418 -2.00 13.34 -20.79
C GLU A 418 -1.34 14.47 -21.61
N LEU A 419 -2.14 15.32 -22.27
CA LEU A 419 -1.62 16.49 -22.97
C LEU A 419 -1.09 17.49 -21.93
N ARG A 420 0.17 17.88 -22.08
CA ARG A 420 0.86 18.78 -21.16
C ARG A 420 1.66 19.81 -21.93
N ILE A 421 1.65 21.05 -21.45
CA ILE A 421 2.32 22.18 -22.08
C ILE A 421 3.15 22.92 -21.03
N TRP A 422 4.39 23.30 -21.37
CA TRP A 422 5.26 24.11 -20.52
C TRP A 422 5.78 25.36 -21.24
N ASN A 423 5.96 26.46 -20.50
CA ASN A 423 6.61 27.69 -20.94
C ASN A 423 8.14 27.66 -20.77
N ARG A 424 8.71 26.45 -20.79
CA ARG A 424 10.15 26.26 -20.71
C ARG A 424 10.60 25.07 -21.54
N ALA A 425 11.89 25.01 -21.83
CA ALA A 425 12.51 23.82 -22.38
C ALA A 425 12.70 22.77 -21.29
N LEU A 426 12.20 21.56 -21.51
CA LEU A 426 12.59 20.41 -20.71
C LEU A 426 13.96 19.87 -21.19
N SER A 427 14.74 19.34 -20.25
CA SER A 427 15.94 18.56 -20.53
C SER A 427 15.58 17.12 -20.94
N ALA A 428 16.49 16.39 -21.58
CA ALA A 428 16.25 14.99 -21.95
C ALA A 428 15.94 14.09 -20.74
N VAL A 429 16.51 14.39 -19.55
CA VAL A 429 16.22 13.68 -18.31
C VAL A 429 14.79 13.95 -17.85
N GLU A 430 14.37 15.21 -17.86
CA GLU A 430 12.99 15.57 -17.52
C GLU A 430 11.99 14.96 -18.52
N VAL A 431 12.33 14.88 -19.81
CA VAL A 431 11.50 14.20 -20.82
C VAL A 431 11.33 12.71 -20.48
N ALA A 432 12.40 12.02 -20.08
CA ALA A 432 12.32 10.62 -19.65
C ALA A 432 11.49 10.44 -18.36
N ASP A 433 11.53 11.41 -17.45
CA ASP A 433 10.73 11.40 -16.23
C ASP A 433 9.23 11.59 -16.53
N ILE A 434 8.85 12.63 -17.29
CA ILE A 434 7.43 12.89 -17.59
C ILE A 434 6.79 11.79 -18.46
N TYR A 435 7.60 11.03 -19.20
CA TYR A 435 7.17 9.86 -19.96
C TYR A 435 6.73 8.70 -19.04
N THR A 436 7.31 8.56 -17.84
CA THR A 436 7.11 7.40 -16.98
C THR A 436 6.40 7.70 -15.66
N LYS A 437 6.20 8.97 -15.32
CA LYS A 437 5.71 9.41 -14.00
C LYS A 437 4.50 10.32 -14.11
N LYS A 438 3.68 10.31 -13.06
CA LYS A 438 2.68 11.35 -12.86
C LYS A 438 3.38 12.66 -12.52
N ILE A 439 2.82 13.76 -13.00
CA ILE A 439 3.37 15.09 -12.75
C ILE A 439 2.46 15.86 -11.81
N SER A 440 3.07 16.62 -10.91
CA SER A 440 2.32 17.50 -10.00
C SER A 440 1.75 18.69 -10.76
N ALA A 441 0.55 19.13 -10.35
CA ALA A 441 -0.09 20.37 -10.82
C ALA A 441 0.81 21.61 -10.78
N SER A 442 1.77 21.64 -9.84
CA SER A 442 2.71 22.74 -9.63
C SER A 442 4.09 22.52 -10.28
N HIS A 443 4.21 21.56 -11.21
CA HIS A 443 5.47 21.30 -11.88
C HIS A 443 6.03 22.58 -12.54
N PRO A 444 7.32 22.91 -12.35
CA PRO A 444 7.87 24.17 -12.82
C PRO A 444 7.61 24.43 -14.30
N GLY A 445 7.03 25.59 -14.60
CA GLY A 445 6.73 26.06 -15.95
C GLY A 445 5.55 25.37 -16.64
N LEU A 446 4.77 24.53 -15.96
CA LEU A 446 3.57 23.91 -16.53
C LEU A 446 2.49 24.97 -16.77
N ILE A 447 2.05 25.10 -18.02
CA ILE A 447 0.97 26.01 -18.44
C ILE A 447 -0.39 25.31 -18.36
N GLY A 448 -0.45 24.04 -18.78
CA GLY A 448 -1.70 23.27 -18.79
C GLY A 448 -1.44 21.78 -18.84
N HIS A 449 -2.34 21.01 -18.23
CA HIS A 449 -2.31 19.55 -18.17
C HIS A 449 -3.73 18.99 -18.24
N TRP A 450 -4.05 18.30 -19.34
CA TRP A 450 -5.35 17.66 -19.54
C TRP A 450 -5.17 16.15 -19.60
N SER A 451 -5.65 15.45 -18.57
CA SER A 451 -5.53 13.99 -18.42
C SER A 451 -6.75 13.22 -18.89
N PHE A 452 -7.83 13.90 -19.27
CA PHE A 452 -9.10 13.31 -19.74
C PHE A 452 -9.74 12.28 -18.79
N ASN A 453 -9.40 12.30 -17.50
CA ASN A 453 -9.85 11.31 -16.51
C ASN A 453 -11.26 11.57 -15.97
N GLU A 454 -11.94 12.63 -16.42
CA GLU A 454 -13.32 12.87 -16.02
C GLU A 454 -14.23 11.73 -16.51
N THR A 455 -15.26 11.40 -15.76
CA THR A 455 -16.14 10.26 -16.10
C THR A 455 -17.40 10.66 -16.86
N GLN A 456 -17.70 11.97 -16.92
CA GLN A 456 -18.91 12.50 -17.54
C GLN A 456 -18.78 13.98 -17.90
N GLY A 457 -19.70 14.47 -18.74
CA GLY A 457 -19.77 15.86 -19.14
C GLY A 457 -18.77 16.24 -20.23
N ASN A 458 -18.89 17.46 -20.72
CA ASN A 458 -18.09 17.98 -21.83
C ASN A 458 -16.91 18.86 -21.39
N VAL A 459 -16.68 19.03 -20.08
CA VAL A 459 -15.54 19.82 -19.58
C VAL A 459 -14.33 18.90 -19.41
N VAL A 460 -13.17 19.29 -19.93
CA VAL A 460 -11.86 18.66 -19.68
C VAL A 460 -11.11 19.55 -18.70
N LEU A 461 -10.80 19.05 -17.51
CA LEU A 461 -10.19 19.87 -16.47
C LEU A 461 -8.69 20.04 -16.75
N ASP A 462 -8.22 21.28 -16.62
CA ASP A 462 -6.79 21.56 -16.51
C ASP A 462 -6.34 21.22 -15.08
N GLN A 463 -5.47 20.23 -14.97
CA GLN A 463 -4.87 19.76 -13.73
C GLN A 463 -3.69 20.62 -13.29
N SER A 464 -3.29 21.63 -14.07
CA SER A 464 -2.30 22.63 -13.66
C SER A 464 -2.90 23.66 -12.69
N THR A 465 -2.07 24.57 -12.18
CA THR A 465 -2.53 25.68 -11.35
C THR A 465 -3.21 26.82 -12.12
N ASN A 466 -3.26 26.77 -13.45
CA ASN A 466 -3.72 27.90 -14.27
C ASN A 466 -5.20 27.84 -14.66
N GLY A 467 -5.82 26.65 -14.61
CA GLY A 467 -7.27 26.49 -14.77
C GLY A 467 -7.79 26.71 -16.19
N PHE A 468 -6.97 26.43 -17.21
CA PHE A 468 -7.36 26.48 -18.62
C PHE A 468 -8.22 25.27 -19.01
N ASN A 469 -9.39 25.12 -18.40
CA ASN A 469 -10.28 24.00 -18.68
C ASN A 469 -10.72 23.99 -20.15
N GLY A 470 -10.69 22.81 -20.76
CA GLY A 470 -11.16 22.59 -22.11
C GLY A 470 -12.64 22.22 -22.18
N VAL A 471 -13.21 22.32 -23.38
CA VAL A 471 -14.58 21.94 -23.70
C VAL A 471 -14.57 21.00 -24.90
N ILE A 472 -15.15 19.82 -24.72
CA ILE A 472 -15.39 18.83 -25.78
C ILE A 472 -16.47 19.37 -26.72
N ASN A 473 -16.15 19.35 -28.01
CA ASN A 473 -17.07 19.62 -29.11
C ASN A 473 -17.23 18.35 -29.96
N GLY A 474 -18.42 18.17 -30.54
CA GLY A 474 -18.81 16.92 -31.19
C GLY A 474 -19.41 15.93 -30.18
N ASP A 475 -19.27 14.64 -30.49
CA ASP A 475 -19.69 13.52 -29.65
C ASP A 475 -18.51 12.67 -29.17
N ALA A 476 -17.32 13.27 -29.11
CA ALA A 476 -16.11 12.66 -28.57
C ALA A 476 -16.35 11.96 -27.24
N GLN A 477 -15.80 10.77 -27.10
CA GLN A 477 -16.01 9.89 -25.96
C GLN A 477 -14.75 9.78 -25.12
N ARG A 478 -14.90 9.66 -23.81
CA ARG A 478 -13.82 9.20 -22.95
C ARG A 478 -13.85 7.69 -22.88
N VAL A 479 -12.71 7.06 -23.15
CA VAL A 479 -12.54 5.61 -23.17
C VAL A 479 -11.43 5.21 -22.23
N THR A 480 -11.41 3.95 -21.77
CA THR A 480 -10.30 3.46 -20.95
C THR A 480 -8.97 3.64 -21.68
N SER A 481 -8.04 4.35 -21.05
CA SER A 481 -6.70 4.60 -21.56
C SER A 481 -5.88 3.31 -21.59
N GLY A 482 -5.10 3.15 -22.66
CA GLY A 482 -4.17 2.04 -22.82
C GLY A 482 -2.71 2.43 -22.58
N ILE A 483 -2.43 3.63 -22.05
CA ILE A 483 -1.06 4.02 -21.72
C ILE A 483 -0.53 3.17 -20.55
N PRO A 484 0.79 2.95 -20.45
CA PRO A 484 1.38 2.33 -19.27
C PRO A 484 1.06 3.12 -17.99
N ALA A 485 0.93 2.42 -16.87
CA ALA A 485 0.75 3.08 -15.58
C ALA A 485 1.91 4.02 -15.30
N LEU A 486 1.59 5.29 -15.06
CA LEU A 486 2.57 6.31 -14.69
C LEU A 486 2.87 6.18 -13.19
N ASN A 487 4.16 6.10 -12.85
CA ASN A 487 4.67 5.91 -11.49
C ASN A 487 4.59 7.17 -10.62
#